data_AF-A0A7R9FZV7-F1
#
_entry.id   AF-A0A7R9FZV7-F1
#
_cell.length_a   1.000
_cell.length_b   1.000
_cell.length_c   1.000
_cell.angle_alpha   90.00
_cell.angle_beta   90.00
_cell.angle_gamma   90.00
#
_symmetry.space_group_name_H-M   'P 1'
#
loop_
_entity.id
_entity.type
_entity.pdbx_description
1 polymer ?
#
loop_
_entity_poly.entity_id
_entity_poly.type
_entity_poly.pdbx_seq_one_letter_code
_entity_poly.pdbx_strand_id
1 'polypeptide(L)'
;MKLTPAYAVVIAFYATLFPKIGSGPLWDARIGLERDRCVESWWANIIYVNNYVNTDMLCMFQSWYIAADTQLFLISMFLVYTIWRWPTVGKILLFVVLALSLAIPFVITLISRLDPLLMMFRAELEDISSNAFFKNSYIKTHMRGTPYFLGVLLGYMVYRLQQSNKKVPK
;
A
#
# COMPACT_ATOMS: atom_id res chain seq x y z
N MET A 1 1.29 16.32 -1.95
CA MET A 1 2.41 15.43 -2.31
C MET A 1 3.73 15.95 -1.74
N LYS A 2 3.88 15.94 -0.40
CA LYS A 2 5.10 16.41 0.28
C LYS A 2 6.21 15.35 0.31
N LEU A 3 5.85 14.08 0.09
CA LEU A 3 6.75 12.92 0.21
C LEU A 3 7.50 12.61 -1.09
N THR A 4 6.98 13.03 -2.25
CA THR A 4 7.57 12.69 -3.56
C THR A 4 9.02 13.14 -3.74
N PRO A 5 9.42 14.38 -3.33
CA PRO A 5 10.81 14.80 -3.46
C PRO A 5 11.77 13.96 -2.61
N ALA A 6 11.41 13.70 -1.35
CA ALA A 6 12.20 12.84 -0.46
C ALA A 6 12.28 11.41 -1.02
N TYR A 7 11.16 10.90 -1.55
CA TYR A 7 11.10 9.57 -2.12
C TYR A 7 11.95 9.42 -3.39
N ALA A 8 11.98 10.45 -4.26
CA ALA A 8 12.84 10.48 -5.43
C ALA A 8 14.34 10.46 -5.05
N VAL A 9 14.72 11.18 -3.99
CA VAL A 9 16.11 11.14 -3.47
C VAL A 9 16.47 9.74 -2.98
N VAL A 10 15.54 9.05 -2.28
CA VAL A 10 15.75 7.67 -1.84
C VAL A 10 15.92 6.73 -3.03
N ILE A 11 15.08 6.84 -4.08
CA ILE A 11 15.22 6.04 -5.30
C ILE A 11 16.58 6.28 -5.96
N ALA A 12 17.02 7.54 -6.07
CA ALA A 12 18.32 7.88 -6.63
C ALA A 12 19.48 7.32 -5.80
N PHE A 13 19.36 7.34 -4.47
CA PHE A 13 20.32 6.74 -3.55
C PHE A 13 20.44 5.22 -3.77
N TYR A 14 19.30 4.51 -3.87
CA TYR A 14 19.26 3.08 -4.14
C TYR A 14 19.84 2.71 -5.52
N ALA A 15 19.60 3.54 -6.54
CA ALA A 15 20.10 3.31 -7.89
C ALA A 15 21.62 3.58 -8.06
N THR A 16 22.24 4.39 -7.18
CA THR A 16 23.60 4.89 -7.41
C THR A 16 24.59 4.60 -6.28
N LEU A 17 24.26 5.02 -5.06
CA LEU A 17 25.19 5.04 -3.94
C LEU A 17 25.08 3.79 -3.08
N PHE A 18 23.86 3.28 -2.88
CA PHE A 18 23.59 2.13 -2.03
C PHE A 18 24.41 0.89 -2.38
N PRO A 19 24.55 0.47 -3.66
CA PRO A 19 25.37 -0.69 -4.01
C PRO A 19 26.84 -0.56 -3.61
N LYS A 20 27.37 0.67 -3.51
CA LYS A 20 28.78 0.96 -3.22
C LYS A 20 29.13 0.97 -1.73
N ILE A 21 28.12 0.90 -0.84
CA ILE A 21 28.33 1.04 0.61
C ILE A 21 28.73 -0.30 1.27
N GLY A 22 28.28 -1.42 0.70
CA GLY A 22 28.58 -2.75 1.21
C GLY A 22 29.45 -3.56 0.27
N SER A 23 29.88 -4.73 0.76
CA SER A 23 30.68 -5.70 -0.01
C SER A 23 30.33 -7.12 0.45
N GLY A 24 30.18 -8.04 -0.49
CA GLY A 24 29.99 -9.47 -0.20
C GLY A 24 29.09 -10.17 -1.22
N PRO A 25 29.17 -11.51 -1.33
CA PRO A 25 28.43 -12.26 -2.36
C PRO A 25 26.91 -12.11 -2.25
N LEU A 26 26.38 -12.05 -1.02
CA LEU A 26 24.95 -11.80 -0.78
C LEU A 26 24.56 -10.34 -1.05
N TRP A 27 25.49 -9.41 -0.83
CA TRP A 27 25.28 -7.98 -1.09
C TRP A 27 25.14 -7.74 -2.59
N ASP A 28 26.05 -8.28 -3.40
CA ASP A 28 25.99 -8.11 -4.85
C ASP A 28 24.78 -8.82 -5.45
N ALA A 29 24.45 -10.03 -4.98
CA ALA A 29 23.28 -10.77 -5.43
C ALA A 29 21.96 -10.04 -5.15
N ARG A 30 21.80 -9.42 -3.97
CA ARG A 30 20.58 -8.70 -3.58
C ARG A 30 20.57 -7.26 -4.08
N ILE A 31 21.58 -6.49 -3.72
CA ILE A 31 21.61 -5.05 -3.96
C ILE A 31 21.90 -4.72 -5.42
N GLY A 32 22.68 -5.57 -6.12
CA GLY A 32 22.85 -5.45 -7.57
C GLY A 32 21.51 -5.63 -8.31
N LEU A 33 20.73 -6.64 -7.93
CA LEU A 33 19.40 -6.89 -8.50
C LEU A 33 18.42 -5.75 -8.20
N GLU A 34 18.36 -5.28 -6.95
CA GLU A 34 17.50 -4.14 -6.56
C GLU A 34 17.87 -2.86 -7.33
N ARG A 35 19.18 -2.61 -7.53
CA ARG A 35 19.65 -1.47 -8.34
C ARG A 35 19.13 -1.54 -9.77
N ASP A 36 19.28 -2.67 -10.44
CA ASP A 36 18.86 -2.82 -11.84
C ASP A 36 17.33 -2.68 -11.96
N ARG A 37 16.58 -3.27 -11.02
CA ARG A 37 15.11 -3.08 -10.88
C ARG A 37 14.73 -1.62 -10.65
N CYS A 38 15.47 -0.89 -9.81
CA CYS A 38 15.25 0.54 -9.59
C CYS A 38 15.47 1.37 -10.85
N VAL A 39 16.53 1.10 -11.61
CA VAL A 39 16.84 1.85 -12.84
C VAL A 39 15.75 1.62 -13.91
N GLU A 40 15.11 0.45 -13.92
CA GLU A 40 14.02 0.16 -14.87
C GLU A 40 12.65 0.67 -14.38
N SER A 41 12.35 0.54 -13.09
CA SER A 41 11.02 0.80 -12.51
C SER A 41 10.91 2.06 -11.65
N TRP A 42 11.90 2.97 -11.66
CA TRP A 42 11.86 4.23 -10.87
C TRP A 42 10.60 5.06 -11.14
N TRP A 43 10.15 5.13 -12.40
CA TRP A 43 8.99 5.91 -12.81
C TRP A 43 7.70 5.38 -12.16
N ALA A 44 7.55 4.05 -12.08
CA ALA A 44 6.39 3.41 -11.47
C ALA A 44 6.31 3.69 -9.95
N ASN A 45 7.47 3.87 -9.31
CA ASN A 45 7.56 4.27 -7.91
C ASN A 45 7.16 5.74 -7.72
N ILE A 46 7.64 6.66 -8.56
CA ILE A 46 7.30 8.09 -8.47
C ILE A 46 5.80 8.34 -8.70
N ILE A 47 5.18 7.58 -9.61
CA ILE A 47 3.74 7.67 -9.90
C ILE A 47 2.91 6.86 -8.87
N TYR A 48 3.56 6.11 -7.96
CA TYR A 48 2.92 5.29 -6.94
C TYR A 48 2.02 4.18 -7.51
N VAL A 49 2.48 3.49 -8.56
CA VAL A 49 1.77 2.38 -9.23
C VAL A 49 2.55 1.06 -9.21
N ASN A 50 3.72 1.04 -8.58
CA ASN A 50 4.63 -0.12 -8.47
C ASN A 50 4.04 -1.34 -7.73
N ASN A 51 2.87 -1.21 -7.12
CA ASN A 51 2.13 -2.31 -6.50
C ASN A 51 1.17 -3.05 -7.47
N TYR A 52 0.89 -2.46 -8.63
CA TYR A 52 0.10 -3.08 -9.70
C TYR A 52 0.90 -3.27 -10.99
N VAL A 53 1.85 -2.39 -11.27
CA VAL A 53 2.72 -2.41 -12.45
C VAL A 53 4.11 -2.88 -12.05
N ASN A 54 4.74 -3.72 -12.87
CA ASN A 54 6.10 -4.23 -12.67
C ASN A 54 6.34 -4.80 -11.25
N THR A 55 5.37 -5.55 -10.74
CA THR A 55 5.45 -6.12 -9.38
C THR A 55 6.59 -7.12 -9.19
N ASP A 56 7.12 -7.66 -10.28
CA ASP A 56 8.31 -8.54 -10.32
C ASP A 56 9.63 -7.77 -10.26
N MET A 57 9.59 -6.46 -10.50
CA MET A 57 10.74 -5.56 -10.58
C MET A 57 10.58 -4.42 -9.57
N LEU A 58 10.27 -4.77 -8.33
CA LEU A 58 10.19 -3.81 -7.25
C LEU A 58 11.58 -3.21 -7.00
N CYS A 59 11.66 -1.88 -7.07
CA CYS A 59 12.88 -1.13 -6.77
C CYS A 59 13.30 -1.26 -5.30
N MET A 60 12.32 -1.32 -4.39
CA MET A 60 12.57 -1.49 -2.97
C MET A 60 11.48 -2.36 -2.37
N PHE A 61 11.84 -3.30 -1.51
CA PHE A 61 10.86 -4.15 -0.83
C PHE A 61 9.76 -3.36 -0.12
N GLN A 62 10.05 -2.20 0.47
CA GLN A 62 9.07 -1.37 1.19
C GLN A 62 8.24 -0.44 0.28
N SER A 63 8.60 -0.28 -1.01
CA SER A 63 7.97 0.75 -1.85
C SER A 63 6.50 0.50 -2.16
N TRP A 64 6.06 -0.76 -2.20
CA TRP A 64 4.66 -1.09 -2.48
C TRP A 64 3.72 -0.50 -1.43
N TYR A 65 4.17 -0.40 -0.18
CA TYR A 65 3.35 0.13 0.91
C TYR A 65 3.07 1.62 0.69
N ILE A 66 4.09 2.39 0.30
CA ILE A 66 3.96 3.82 0.01
C ILE A 66 2.97 4.04 -1.15
N ALA A 67 3.02 3.18 -2.18
CA ALA A 67 2.06 3.25 -3.28
C ALA A 67 0.64 2.90 -2.85
N ALA A 68 0.45 1.84 -2.07
CA ALA A 68 -0.86 1.49 -1.54
C ALA A 68 -1.44 2.59 -0.63
N ASP A 69 -0.61 3.18 0.22
CA ASP A 69 -0.97 4.24 1.17
C ASP A 69 -1.46 5.50 0.45
N THR A 70 -0.70 5.96 -0.55
CA THR A 70 -1.07 7.13 -1.36
C THR A 70 -2.36 6.90 -2.15
N GLN A 71 -2.55 5.71 -2.73
CA GLN A 71 -3.79 5.35 -3.44
C GLN A 71 -5.00 5.35 -2.50
N LEU A 72 -4.89 4.74 -1.32
CA LEU A 72 -5.97 4.71 -0.33
C LEU A 72 -6.26 6.10 0.22
N PHE A 73 -5.25 6.92 0.46
CA PHE A 73 -5.41 8.30 0.88
C PHE A 73 -6.21 9.12 -0.15
N LEU A 74 -5.90 8.97 -1.45
CA LEU A 74 -6.66 9.64 -2.52
C LEU A 74 -8.11 9.19 -2.56
N ILE A 75 -8.38 7.89 -2.44
CA ILE A 75 -9.75 7.35 -2.39
C ILE A 75 -10.49 7.88 -1.16
N SER A 76 -9.87 7.86 0.02
CA SER A 76 -10.46 8.40 1.25
C SER A 76 -10.78 9.89 1.13
N MET A 77 -9.90 10.68 0.52
CA MET A 77 -10.16 12.10 0.29
C MET A 77 -11.35 12.32 -0.66
N PHE A 78 -11.44 11.51 -1.72
CA PHE A 78 -12.60 11.52 -2.62
C PHE A 78 -13.89 11.16 -1.88
N LEU A 79 -13.88 10.11 -1.06
CA LEU A 79 -15.05 9.69 -0.26
C LEU A 79 -15.51 10.81 0.68
N VAL A 80 -14.58 11.45 1.40
CA VAL A 80 -14.90 12.57 2.30
C VAL A 80 -15.52 13.73 1.52
N TYR A 81 -14.94 14.08 0.36
CA TYR A 81 -15.50 15.11 -0.52
C TYR A 81 -16.92 14.76 -1.00
N THR A 82 -17.16 13.52 -1.43
CA THR A 82 -18.49 13.05 -1.84
C THR A 82 -19.49 13.11 -0.69
N ILE A 83 -19.10 12.72 0.53
CA ILE A 83 -19.95 12.82 1.72
C ILE A 83 -20.31 14.28 2.02
N TRP A 84 -19.37 15.20 1.86
CA TRP A 84 -19.60 16.62 2.08
C TRP A 84 -20.54 17.22 1.02
N ARG A 85 -20.33 16.91 -0.26
CA ARG A 85 -21.13 17.48 -1.37
C ARG A 85 -22.51 16.82 -1.51
N TRP A 86 -22.59 15.50 -1.30
CA TRP A 86 -23.77 14.66 -1.50
C TRP A 86 -23.88 13.60 -0.39
N PRO A 87 -24.43 13.95 0.79
CA PRO A 87 -24.35 13.11 1.98
C PRO A 87 -25.05 11.75 1.83
N THR A 88 -26.14 11.65 1.06
CA THR A 88 -26.83 10.37 0.82
C THR A 88 -25.96 9.44 -0.04
N VAL A 89 -25.44 9.95 -1.16
CA VAL A 89 -24.59 9.18 -2.08
C VAL A 89 -23.28 8.79 -1.40
N GLY A 90 -22.63 9.73 -0.71
CA GLY A 90 -21.36 9.49 -0.02
C GLY A 90 -21.48 8.42 1.07
N LYS A 91 -22.58 8.39 1.83
CA LYS A 91 -22.83 7.32 2.82
C LYS A 91 -22.98 5.95 2.16
N ILE A 92 -23.80 5.86 1.10
CA ILE A 92 -23.99 4.60 0.38
C ILE A 92 -22.65 4.12 -0.18
N LEU A 93 -21.90 5.01 -0.81
CA LEU A 93 -20.59 4.71 -1.37
C LEU A 93 -19.60 4.23 -0.30
N LEU A 94 -19.56 4.89 0.86
CA LEU A 94 -18.71 4.49 1.99
C LEU A 94 -19.03 3.07 2.48
N PHE A 95 -20.31 2.74 2.68
CA PHE A 95 -20.72 1.40 3.12
C PHE A 95 -20.39 0.34 2.07
N VAL A 96 -20.63 0.64 0.78
CA VAL A 96 -20.29 -0.27 -0.33
C VAL A 96 -18.78 -0.53 -0.38
N VAL A 97 -17.96 0.51 -0.36
CA VAL A 97 -16.50 0.38 -0.44
C VAL A 97 -15.94 -0.31 0.81
N LEU A 98 -16.49 -0.03 2.00
CA LEU A 98 -16.12 -0.75 3.22
C LEU A 98 -16.46 -2.24 3.13
N ALA A 99 -17.67 -2.59 2.69
CA ALA A 99 -18.09 -3.98 2.51
C ALA A 99 -17.20 -4.71 1.50
N LEU A 100 -16.91 -4.08 0.35
CA LEU A 100 -15.98 -4.63 -0.65
C LEU A 100 -14.58 -4.81 -0.07
N SER A 101 -14.08 -3.85 0.70
CA SER A 101 -12.75 -3.94 1.33
C SER A 101 -12.63 -5.08 2.34
N LEU A 102 -13.74 -5.55 2.92
CA LEU A 102 -13.78 -6.71 3.80
C LEU A 102 -13.98 -8.02 3.00
N ALA A 103 -14.87 -7.99 2.01
CA ALA A 103 -15.22 -9.16 1.22
C ALA A 103 -14.06 -9.63 0.33
N ILE A 104 -13.32 -8.73 -0.31
CA ILE A 104 -12.26 -9.11 -1.26
C ILE A 104 -11.13 -9.89 -0.55
N PRO A 105 -10.53 -9.40 0.56
CA PRO A 105 -9.54 -10.18 1.31
C PRO A 105 -10.09 -11.51 1.83
N PHE A 106 -11.33 -11.51 2.31
CA PHE A 106 -11.98 -12.72 2.80
C PHE A 106 -12.11 -13.79 1.70
N VAL A 107 -12.64 -13.42 0.54
CA VAL A 107 -12.83 -14.33 -0.60
C VAL A 107 -11.49 -14.84 -1.13
N ILE A 108 -10.51 -13.95 -1.29
CA ILE A 108 -9.17 -14.36 -1.76
C ILE A 108 -8.52 -15.32 -0.78
N THR A 109 -8.62 -15.06 0.53
CA THR A 109 -8.05 -15.95 1.56
C THR A 109 -8.70 -17.33 1.53
N LEU A 110 -10.03 -17.40 1.34
CA LEU A 110 -10.75 -18.67 1.26
C LEU A 110 -10.41 -19.49 0.02
N ILE A 111 -10.35 -18.86 -1.16
CA ILE A 111 -10.11 -19.55 -2.43
C ILE A 111 -8.65 -20.00 -2.53
N SER A 112 -7.73 -19.10 -2.21
CA SER A 112 -6.31 -19.31 -2.47
C SER A 112 -5.58 -19.96 -1.29
N ARG A 113 -6.28 -20.33 -0.21
CA ARG A 113 -5.73 -20.95 1.03
C ARG A 113 -4.44 -20.27 1.47
N LEU A 114 -4.48 -18.94 1.51
CA LEU A 114 -3.31 -18.14 1.81
C LEU A 114 -2.80 -18.44 3.22
N ASP A 115 -1.49 -18.56 3.34
CA ASP A 115 -0.86 -18.57 4.66
C ASP A 115 -1.15 -17.25 5.39
N PRO A 116 -1.42 -17.29 6.70
CA PRO A 116 -1.77 -16.11 7.47
C PRO A 116 -0.59 -15.11 7.57
N LEU A 117 0.62 -15.55 7.26
CA LEU A 117 1.87 -14.82 7.43
C LEU A 117 2.78 -15.11 6.23
N LEU A 118 3.52 -14.09 5.77
CA LEU A 118 4.57 -14.28 4.77
C LEU A 118 5.71 -15.07 5.42
N MET A 119 5.80 -16.36 5.13
CA MET A 119 6.89 -17.22 5.60
C MET A 119 8.17 -16.87 4.83
N MET A 120 9.21 -16.45 5.55
CA MET A 120 10.49 -16.06 4.99
C MET A 120 11.48 -17.23 5.14
N PHE A 121 11.60 -18.06 4.10
CA PHE A 121 12.64 -19.10 4.02
C PHE A 121 13.90 -18.56 3.31
N ARG A 122 14.95 -19.38 3.19
CA ARG A 122 16.26 -18.96 2.66
C ARG A 122 16.22 -18.51 1.19
N ALA A 123 15.31 -19.04 0.37
CA ALA A 123 15.18 -18.65 -1.04
C ALA A 123 14.49 -17.28 -1.20
N GLU A 124 13.55 -16.95 -0.30
CA GLU A 124 12.86 -15.66 -0.24
C GLU A 124 13.80 -14.58 0.33
N LEU A 125 14.74 -14.96 1.18
CA LEU A 125 15.87 -14.10 1.57
C LEU A 125 16.81 -13.78 0.39
N GLU A 126 16.67 -14.43 -0.77
CA GLU A 126 17.42 -14.14 -2.00
C GLU A 126 16.59 -13.37 -3.05
N ASP A 127 15.28 -13.64 -3.17
CA ASP A 127 14.33 -12.73 -3.83
C ASP A 127 12.92 -12.79 -3.22
N ILE A 128 12.51 -11.74 -2.51
CA ILE A 128 11.15 -11.69 -1.92
C ILE A 128 10.11 -11.33 -3.00
N SER A 129 10.52 -10.58 -4.02
CA SER A 129 9.62 -10.06 -5.05
C SER A 129 9.10 -11.15 -5.99
N SER A 130 9.83 -12.25 -6.13
CA SER A 130 9.43 -13.43 -6.91
C SER A 130 8.44 -14.33 -6.19
N ASN A 131 8.21 -14.14 -4.89
CA ASN A 131 7.28 -14.97 -4.13
C ASN A 131 5.83 -14.70 -4.59
N ALA A 132 5.15 -15.77 -5.03
CA ALA A 132 3.79 -15.69 -5.55
C ALA A 132 2.78 -15.10 -4.54
N PHE A 133 2.94 -15.40 -3.24
CA PHE A 133 2.11 -14.82 -2.18
C PHE A 133 2.33 -13.31 -2.06
N PHE A 134 3.59 -12.88 -2.10
CA PHE A 134 3.96 -11.48 -2.00
C PHE A 134 3.40 -10.69 -3.18
N LYS A 135 3.63 -11.16 -4.39
CA LYS A 135 3.21 -10.53 -5.64
C LYS A 135 1.69 -10.44 -5.80
N ASN A 136 0.98 -11.53 -5.55
CA ASN A 136 -0.43 -11.64 -5.93
C ASN A 136 -1.37 -11.13 -4.85
N SER A 137 -0.94 -11.12 -3.59
CA SER A 137 -1.83 -10.79 -2.48
C SER A 137 -1.24 -9.74 -1.55
N TYR A 138 0.00 -9.89 -1.11
CA TYR A 138 0.53 -9.04 -0.04
C TYR A 138 0.66 -7.55 -0.42
N ILE A 139 1.13 -7.27 -1.64
CA ILE A 139 1.43 -5.90 -2.10
C ILE A 139 0.21 -5.14 -2.63
N LYS A 140 -0.93 -5.81 -2.83
CA LYS A 140 -2.09 -5.21 -3.50
C LYS A 140 -2.89 -4.32 -2.57
N THR A 141 -3.21 -3.10 -3.03
CA THR A 141 -3.92 -2.09 -2.24
C THR A 141 -5.28 -2.55 -1.72
N HIS A 142 -6.01 -3.29 -2.54
CA HIS A 142 -7.36 -3.77 -2.21
C HIS A 142 -7.36 -4.79 -1.05
N MET A 143 -6.20 -5.35 -0.69
CA MET A 143 -6.05 -6.21 0.49
C MET A 143 -5.92 -5.43 1.80
N ARG A 144 -5.69 -4.10 1.74
CA ARG A 144 -5.34 -3.27 2.90
C ARG A 144 -6.24 -2.04 3.08
N GLY A 145 -7.35 -1.96 2.33
CA GLY A 145 -8.23 -0.80 2.32
C GLY A 145 -9.14 -0.65 3.55
N THR A 146 -9.47 -1.75 4.24
CA THR A 146 -10.40 -1.73 5.39
C THR A 146 -10.10 -0.68 6.47
N PRO A 147 -8.87 -0.58 7.03
CA PRO A 147 -8.59 0.40 8.08
C PRO A 147 -8.81 1.85 7.63
N TYR A 148 -8.56 2.14 6.35
CA TYR A 148 -8.79 3.46 5.77
C TYR A 148 -10.27 3.84 5.77
N PHE A 149 -11.12 2.95 5.28
CA PHE A 149 -12.56 3.22 5.21
C PHE A 149 -13.22 3.22 6.58
N LEU A 150 -12.75 2.38 7.51
CA LEU A 150 -13.16 2.44 8.92
C LEU A 150 -12.78 3.78 9.55
N GLY A 151 -11.57 4.30 9.28
CA GLY A 151 -11.16 5.62 9.75
C GLY A 151 -12.08 6.74 9.25
N VAL A 152 -12.48 6.71 7.97
CA VAL A 152 -13.44 7.66 7.40
C VAL A 152 -14.81 7.54 8.08
N LEU A 153 -15.31 6.32 8.29
CA LEU A 153 -16.58 6.07 8.96
C LEU A 153 -16.58 6.61 10.41
N LEU A 154 -15.54 6.30 11.18
CA LEU A 154 -15.38 6.78 12.54
C LEU A 154 -15.27 8.31 12.59
N GLY A 155 -14.48 8.91 11.69
CA GLY A 155 -14.38 10.36 11.55
C GLY A 155 -15.74 11.02 11.27
N TYR A 156 -16.55 10.41 10.39
CA TYR A 156 -17.91 10.87 10.12
C TYR A 156 -18.84 10.75 11.34
N MET A 157 -18.76 9.64 12.11
CA MET A 157 -19.53 9.48 13.35
C MET A 157 -19.18 10.55 14.39
N VAL A 158 -17.88 10.80 14.60
CA VAL A 158 -17.40 11.83 15.53
C VAL A 158 -17.88 13.21 15.10
N TYR A 159 -17.78 13.55 13.82
CA TYR A 159 -18.30 14.82 13.28
C TYR A 159 -19.79 15.02 13.59
N ARG A 160 -20.60 13.97 13.43
CA ARG A 160 -22.04 14.01 13.74
C ARG A 160 -22.33 14.14 15.23
N LEU A 161 -21.55 13.47 16.09
CA LEU A 161 -21.70 13.57 17.54
C LEU A 161 -21.39 14.99 18.03
N GLN A 162 -20.30 15.58 17.54
CA GLN A 162 -19.93 16.97 17.85
C GLN A 162 -21.03 17.96 17.42
N GLN A 163 -21.61 17.76 16.23
CA GLN A 163 -22.69 18.61 15.73
C GLN A 163 -24.00 18.45 16.53
N SER A 164 -24.26 17.27 17.11
CA SER A 164 -25.46 16.98 17.91
C SER A 164 -25.37 17.49 19.35
N ASN A 165 -24.25 18.07 19.79
CA ASN A 165 -24.01 18.59 21.14
C ASN A 165 -24.33 17.60 22.29
N LYS A 166 -24.38 16.29 22.00
CA LYS A 166 -24.62 15.25 23.01
C LYS A 166 -23.32 15.03 23.76
N LYS A 167 -23.28 15.45 25.02
CA LYS A 167 -22.18 15.12 25.93
C LYS A 167 -22.10 13.60 26.04
N VAL A 168 -20.94 13.03 25.74
CA VAL A 168 -20.66 11.62 26.01
C VAL A 168 -20.75 11.44 27.53
N PRO A 169 -21.65 10.61 28.06
CA PRO A 169 -21.69 10.34 29.49
C PRO A 169 -20.34 9.74 29.89
N LYS A 170 -19.74 10.31 30.96
CA LYS A 170 -18.49 9.83 31.55
C LYS A 170 -18.64 8.42 32.10
#